data_AF-A0A6G1EU12-F1
#
_entry.id   AF-A0A6G1EU12-F1
#
_cell.length_a   1.000
_cell.length_b   1.000
_cell.length_c   1.000
_cell.angle_alpha   90.00
_cell.angle_beta   90.00
_cell.angle_gamma   90.00
#
_symmetry.space_group_name_H-M   'P 1'
#
loop_
_entity.id
_entity.type
_entity.pdbx_description
1 polymer ?
#
loop_
_entity_poly.entity_id
_entity_poly.type
_entity_poly.pdbx_seq_one_letter_code
_entity_poly.pdbx_strand_id
1 'polypeptide(L)'
;MVASDYLEANTDLLDLLMSGYDNMDIAIHYSAMLRDFIHHQVAARYVLDSEHIKKFFHYIQFPDFNIASDAFKTFKELLTRHKSSAAEFFLKNYKWFFAEFNSKLLSSNYIIQRQVSQLLGDILLDKSNTGVMVCYVNSKEHHIFLMNLLKDTVSAFRFASQAKSCIILSALRLS
;
A
#
# COMPACT_ATOMS: atom_id res chain seq x y z
N MET A 1 -16.75 22.77 -15.08
CA MET A 1 -16.31 21.38 -15.30
C MET A 1 -15.43 21.01 -14.12
N VAL A 2 -15.90 20.12 -13.25
CA VAL A 2 -15.12 19.72 -12.07
C VAL A 2 -13.98 18.85 -12.56
N ALA A 3 -12.75 19.03 -12.05
CA ALA A 3 -11.59 18.24 -12.49
C ALA A 3 -11.85 16.71 -12.42
N SER A 4 -12.68 16.27 -11.47
CA SER A 4 -13.14 14.89 -11.36
C SER A 4 -13.91 14.39 -12.60
N ASP A 5 -14.82 15.20 -13.15
CA ASP A 5 -15.64 14.82 -14.31
C ASP A 5 -14.78 14.64 -15.57
N TYR A 6 -13.73 15.47 -15.70
CA TYR A 6 -12.77 15.34 -16.80
C TYR A 6 -11.93 14.06 -16.65
N LEU A 7 -11.51 13.71 -15.44
CA LEU A 7 -10.73 12.50 -15.18
C LEU A 7 -11.55 11.22 -15.39
N GLU A 8 -12.84 11.24 -15.03
CA GLU A 8 -13.76 10.15 -15.34
C GLU A 8 -13.90 9.91 -16.84
N ALA A 9 -13.88 10.99 -17.65
CA ALA A 9 -14.01 10.91 -19.09
C ALA A 9 -12.70 10.56 -19.83
N ASN A 10 -11.54 10.66 -19.17
CA ASN A 10 -10.21 10.51 -19.79
C ASN A 10 -9.30 9.58 -18.96
N THR A 11 -9.78 8.37 -18.66
CA THR A 11 -9.01 7.38 -17.89
C THR A 11 -7.82 6.81 -18.65
N ASP A 12 -7.81 6.91 -19.98
CA ASP A 12 -6.69 6.58 -20.86
C ASP A 12 -5.42 7.38 -20.53
N LEU A 13 -5.57 8.61 -20.02
CA LEU A 13 -4.44 9.40 -19.53
C LEU A 13 -3.74 8.73 -18.34
N LEU A 14 -4.49 8.04 -17.47
CA LEU A 14 -3.90 7.30 -16.34
C LEU A 14 -3.12 6.08 -16.85
N ASP A 15 -3.60 5.41 -17.89
CA ASP A 15 -2.88 4.29 -18.52
C ASP A 15 -1.56 4.76 -19.13
N LEU A 16 -1.58 5.91 -19.81
CA LEU A 16 -0.39 6.55 -20.36
C LEU A 16 0.60 6.91 -19.24
N LEU A 17 0.12 7.56 -18.17
CA LEU A 17 0.96 7.94 -17.03
C LEU A 17 1.60 6.71 -16.36
N MET A 18 0.84 5.62 -16.21
CA MET A 18 1.35 4.36 -15.67
C MET A 18 2.39 3.71 -16.58
N SER A 19 2.23 3.77 -17.91
CA SER A 19 3.22 3.25 -18.85
C SER A 19 4.55 4.00 -18.81
N GLY A 20 4.55 5.26 -18.35
CA GLY A 20 5.76 6.07 -18.19
C GLY A 20 6.76 5.52 -17.18
N TYR A 21 6.32 4.71 -16.20
CA TYR A 21 7.23 4.02 -15.29
C TYR A 21 8.13 2.99 -15.98
N ASP A 22 7.74 2.51 -17.17
CA ASP A 22 8.54 1.57 -17.94
C ASP A 22 9.72 2.26 -18.66
N ASN A 23 9.71 3.60 -18.71
CA ASN A 23 10.82 4.41 -19.21
C ASN A 23 11.48 5.21 -18.07
N MET A 24 12.63 4.72 -17.61
CA MET A 24 13.34 5.28 -16.46
C MET A 24 13.76 6.75 -16.63
N ASP A 25 13.97 7.23 -17.85
CA ASP A 25 14.41 8.61 -18.10
C ASP A 25 13.31 9.65 -17.81
N ILE A 26 12.04 9.24 -17.92
CA ILE A 26 10.86 10.12 -17.75
C ILE A 26 9.97 9.72 -16.58
N ALA A 27 10.25 8.57 -15.94
CA ALA A 27 9.41 7.98 -14.90
C ALA A 27 9.07 8.95 -13.76
N ILE A 28 10.03 9.77 -13.31
CA ILE A 28 9.83 10.73 -12.20
C ILE A 28 8.87 11.87 -12.59
N HIS A 29 8.86 12.28 -13.86
CA HIS A 29 7.93 13.31 -14.32
C HIS A 29 6.51 12.76 -14.41
N TYR A 30 6.38 11.54 -14.94
CA TYR A 30 5.10 10.85 -15.09
C TYR A 30 4.50 10.50 -13.73
N SER A 31 5.33 10.11 -12.77
CA SER A 31 4.88 9.82 -11.42
C SER A 31 4.45 11.04 -10.64
N ALA A 32 5.09 12.20 -10.84
CA ALA A 32 4.65 13.46 -10.27
C ALA A 32 3.26 13.84 -10.79
N MET A 33 3.05 13.74 -12.11
CA MET A 33 1.73 13.97 -12.72
C MET A 33 0.70 12.95 -12.23
N LEU A 34 1.05 11.66 -12.16
CA LEU A 34 0.16 10.63 -11.65
C LEU A 34 -0.27 10.92 -10.21
N ARG A 35 0.67 11.37 -9.36
CA ARG A 35 0.33 11.77 -7.99
C ARG A 35 -0.71 12.87 -7.96
N ASP A 36 -0.55 13.91 -8.76
CA ASP A 36 -1.54 15.00 -8.88
C ASP A 36 -2.93 14.48 -9.30
N PHE A 37 -2.98 13.46 -10.15
CA PHE A 37 -4.24 12.86 -10.57
C PHE A 37 -4.90 12.04 -9.45
N ILE A 38 -4.14 11.19 -8.74
CA ILE A 38 -4.68 10.35 -7.65
C ILE A 38 -5.10 11.15 -6.42
N HIS A 39 -4.81 12.46 -6.36
CA HIS A 39 -5.49 13.35 -5.40
C HIS A 39 -7.01 13.32 -5.57
N HIS A 40 -7.51 13.05 -6.78
CA HIS A 40 -8.92 12.83 -7.05
C HIS A 40 -9.30 11.36 -6.82
N GLN A 41 -10.37 11.13 -6.04
CA GLN A 41 -10.78 9.79 -5.63
C GLN A 41 -11.08 8.86 -6.82
N VAL A 42 -11.63 9.40 -7.90
CA VAL A 42 -11.93 8.64 -9.12
C VAL A 42 -10.66 8.07 -9.75
N ALA A 43 -9.63 8.89 -9.94
CA ALA A 43 -8.36 8.45 -10.51
C ALA A 43 -7.67 7.42 -9.62
N ALA A 44 -7.65 7.65 -8.31
CA ALA A 44 -7.12 6.66 -7.37
C ALA A 44 -7.88 5.33 -7.44
N ARG A 45 -9.22 5.38 -7.51
CA ARG A 45 -10.06 4.19 -7.62
C ARG A 45 -9.79 3.43 -8.92
N TYR A 46 -9.66 4.12 -10.04
CA TYR A 46 -9.31 3.52 -11.33
C TYR A 46 -7.98 2.76 -11.25
N VAL A 47 -6.94 3.35 -10.66
CA VAL A 47 -5.64 2.69 -10.51
C VAL A 47 -5.72 1.50 -9.55
N LEU A 48 -6.47 1.60 -8.45
CA LEU A 48 -6.66 0.50 -7.49
C LEU A 48 -7.45 -0.68 -8.08
N ASP A 49 -8.47 -0.42 -8.88
CA ASP A 49 -9.33 -1.45 -9.48
C ASP A 49 -8.74 -2.05 -10.78
N SER A 50 -7.62 -1.51 -11.29
CA SER A 50 -6.95 -1.99 -12.51
C SER A 50 -5.71 -2.84 -12.22
N GLU A 51 -5.15 -3.47 -13.25
CA GLU A 51 -3.91 -4.26 -13.16
C GLU A 51 -2.66 -3.40 -12.85
N HIS A 52 -2.77 -2.08 -12.98
CA HIS A 52 -1.70 -1.12 -12.72
C HIS A 52 -1.16 -1.21 -11.29
N ILE A 53 -2.03 -1.46 -10.31
CA ILE A 53 -1.60 -1.59 -8.90
C ILE A 53 -0.57 -2.71 -8.71
N LYS A 54 -0.64 -3.79 -9.51
CA LYS A 54 0.30 -4.91 -9.41
C LYS A 54 1.69 -4.56 -9.91
N LYS A 55 1.80 -3.60 -10.85
CA LYS A 55 3.09 -3.15 -11.37
C LYS A 55 3.94 -2.45 -10.31
N PHE A 56 3.32 -1.81 -9.32
CA PHE A 56 4.05 -1.18 -8.22
C PHE A 56 4.90 -2.16 -7.41
N PHE A 57 4.51 -3.43 -7.29
CA PHE A 57 5.36 -4.44 -6.64
C PHE A 57 6.70 -4.63 -7.36
N HIS A 58 6.76 -4.36 -8.67
CA HIS A 58 7.98 -4.37 -9.45
C HIS A 58 8.71 -3.01 -9.38
N TYR A 59 8.00 -1.90 -9.58
CA TYR A 59 8.59 -0.56 -9.62
C TYR A 59 9.27 -0.16 -8.31
N ILE A 60 8.70 -0.55 -7.16
CA ILE A 60 9.29 -0.30 -5.83
C ILE A 60 10.63 -1.02 -5.65
N GLN A 61 10.88 -2.06 -6.44
CA GLN A 61 12.10 -2.88 -6.38
C GLN A 61 13.10 -2.54 -7.49
N PHE A 62 12.90 -1.43 -8.22
CA PHE A 62 13.86 -0.99 -9.23
C PHE A 62 15.24 -0.71 -8.63
N PRO A 63 16.33 -0.97 -9.39
CA PRO A 63 17.69 -0.67 -8.94
C PRO A 63 17.94 0.83 -8.75
N ASP A 64 17.28 1.67 -9.55
CA ASP A 64 17.36 3.13 -9.39
C ASP A 64 16.57 3.56 -8.15
N PHE A 65 17.30 4.07 -7.15
CA PHE A 65 16.73 4.50 -5.88
C PHE A 65 15.71 5.64 -6.03
N ASN A 66 15.94 6.58 -6.95
CA ASN A 66 15.04 7.73 -7.12
C ASN A 66 13.69 7.25 -7.66
N ILE A 67 13.72 6.38 -8.67
CA ILE A 67 12.50 5.83 -9.28
C ILE A 67 11.78 4.89 -8.31
N ALA A 68 12.51 3.99 -7.64
CA ALA A 68 11.93 3.08 -6.65
C ALA A 68 11.28 3.83 -5.47
N SER A 69 11.97 4.84 -4.93
CA SER A 69 11.46 5.70 -3.85
C SER A 69 10.24 6.49 -4.28
N ASP A 70 10.23 6.99 -5.53
CA ASP A 70 9.11 7.70 -6.09
C ASP A 70 7.89 6.78 -6.33
N ALA A 71 8.11 5.60 -6.91
CA ALA A 71 7.09 4.56 -7.05
C ALA A 71 6.47 4.18 -5.69
N PHE A 72 7.31 4.03 -4.65
CA PHE A 72 6.84 3.76 -3.29
C PHE A 72 5.97 4.90 -2.73
N LYS A 73 6.33 6.16 -2.98
CA LYS A 73 5.51 7.32 -2.56
C LYS A 73 4.12 7.27 -3.19
N THR A 74 4.06 7.05 -4.51
CA THR A 74 2.79 6.95 -5.25
C THR A 74 1.96 5.75 -4.76
N PHE A 75 2.60 4.59 -4.57
CA PHE A 75 1.94 3.39 -4.02
C PHE A 75 1.38 3.62 -2.63
N LYS A 76 2.16 4.24 -1.73
CA LYS A 76 1.70 4.62 -0.40
C LYS A 76 0.50 5.56 -0.47
N GLU A 77 0.54 6.56 -1.35
CA GLU A 77 -0.53 7.53 -1.49
C GLU A 77 -1.83 6.92 -1.98
N LEU A 78 -1.77 6.04 -3.00
CA LEU A 78 -2.91 5.25 -3.47
C LEU A 78 -3.60 4.47 -2.34
N LEU A 79 -2.80 3.86 -1.47
CA LEU A 79 -3.30 2.98 -0.40
C LEU A 79 -3.75 3.70 0.87
N THR A 80 -3.45 5.01 1.02
CA THR A 80 -3.68 5.72 2.30
C THR A 80 -4.44 7.03 2.18
N ARG A 81 -4.49 7.68 1.00
CA ARG A 81 -5.18 8.96 0.82
C ARG A 81 -6.70 8.82 0.92
N HIS A 82 -7.29 8.00 0.05
CA HIS A 82 -8.74 7.82 -0.04
C HIS A 82 -9.18 6.60 0.77
N LYS A 83 -9.32 6.79 2.09
CA LYS A 83 -9.48 5.70 3.07
C LYS A 83 -10.63 4.73 2.77
N SER A 84 -11.77 5.23 2.30
CA SER A 84 -12.93 4.40 1.94
C SER A 84 -12.62 3.52 0.73
N SER A 85 -12.08 4.10 -0.35
CA SER A 85 -11.69 3.37 -1.55
C SER A 85 -10.60 2.32 -1.25
N ALA A 86 -9.60 2.69 -0.44
CA ALA A 86 -8.54 1.77 -0.04
C ALA A 86 -9.08 0.60 0.80
N ALA A 87 -9.97 0.86 1.77
CA ALA A 87 -10.60 -0.17 2.58
C ALA A 87 -11.43 -1.16 1.73
N GLU A 88 -12.23 -0.64 0.80
CA GLU A 88 -13.00 -1.46 -0.16
C GLU A 88 -12.06 -2.32 -1.01
N PHE A 89 -11.00 -1.72 -1.55
CA PHE A 89 -9.96 -2.43 -2.31
C PHE A 89 -9.35 -3.57 -1.49
N PHE A 90 -8.89 -3.31 -0.25
CA PHE A 90 -8.25 -4.33 0.57
C PHE A 90 -9.17 -5.49 0.92
N LEU A 91 -10.45 -5.23 1.21
CA LEU A 91 -11.39 -6.30 1.52
C LEU A 91 -11.69 -7.17 0.29
N LYS A 92 -11.92 -6.53 -0.87
CA LYS A 92 -12.17 -7.21 -2.14
C LYS A 92 -10.98 -8.04 -2.61
N ASN A 93 -9.77 -7.54 -2.39
CA ASN A 93 -8.52 -8.07 -2.94
C ASN A 93 -7.61 -8.74 -1.91
N TYR A 94 -8.11 -8.99 -0.70
CA TYR A 94 -7.33 -9.35 0.48
C TYR A 94 -6.31 -10.46 0.22
N LYS A 95 -6.76 -11.59 -0.34
CA LYS A 95 -5.94 -12.80 -0.49
C LYS A 95 -4.72 -12.55 -1.37
N TRP A 96 -4.92 -12.05 -2.59
CA TRP A 96 -3.82 -11.86 -3.52
C TRP A 96 -2.95 -10.66 -3.12
N PHE A 97 -3.56 -9.56 -2.66
CA PHE A 97 -2.83 -8.35 -2.33
C PHE A 97 -1.85 -8.60 -1.18
N PHE A 98 -2.31 -9.17 -0.07
CA PHE A 98 -1.45 -9.40 1.08
C PHE A 98 -0.46 -10.55 0.84
N ALA A 99 -0.79 -11.55 0.00
CA ALA A 99 0.18 -12.55 -0.41
C ALA A 99 1.36 -11.92 -1.18
N GLU A 100 1.07 -11.05 -2.15
CA GLU A 100 2.06 -10.34 -2.96
C GLU A 100 2.83 -9.30 -2.13
N PHE A 101 2.13 -8.50 -1.33
CA PHE A 101 2.72 -7.51 -0.43
C PHE A 101 3.72 -8.16 0.54
N ASN A 102 3.36 -9.30 1.13
CA ASN A 102 4.23 -9.98 2.08
C ASN A 102 5.42 -10.66 1.37
N SER A 103 5.17 -11.42 0.31
CA SER A 103 6.23 -12.18 -0.37
C SER A 103 7.20 -11.30 -1.15
N LYS A 104 6.72 -10.23 -1.81
CA LYS A 104 7.56 -9.39 -2.68
C LYS A 104 8.17 -8.20 -1.97
N LEU A 105 7.48 -7.60 -1.00
CA LEU A 105 7.95 -6.34 -0.39
C LEU A 105 8.49 -6.54 1.02
N LEU A 106 7.81 -7.32 1.86
CA LEU A 106 8.27 -7.55 3.24
C LEU A 106 9.45 -8.52 3.34
N SER A 107 9.63 -9.38 2.34
CA SER A 107 10.81 -10.25 2.20
C SER A 107 11.89 -9.67 1.27
N SER A 108 11.76 -8.40 0.88
CA SER A 108 12.73 -7.71 0.02
C SER A 108 13.97 -7.24 0.82
N ASN A 109 14.78 -6.36 0.23
CA ASN A 109 15.91 -5.76 0.91
C ASN A 109 15.48 -4.93 2.13
N TYR A 110 16.39 -4.73 3.09
CA TYR A 110 16.12 -4.07 4.36
C TYR A 110 15.47 -2.67 4.22
N ILE A 111 15.87 -1.89 3.21
CA ILE A 111 15.34 -0.53 3.01
C ILE A 111 13.86 -0.59 2.61
N ILE A 112 13.54 -1.41 1.62
CA ILE A 112 12.15 -1.62 1.15
C ILE A 112 11.32 -2.24 2.28
N GLN A 113 11.84 -3.28 2.92
CA GLN A 113 11.19 -3.95 4.04
C GLN A 113 10.80 -2.95 5.13
N ARG A 114 11.69 -2.04 5.52
CA ARG A 114 11.42 -1.02 6.54
C ARG A 114 10.32 -0.04 6.12
N GLN A 115 10.36 0.45 4.88
CA GLN A 115 9.34 1.38 4.38
C GLN A 115 7.95 0.73 4.29
N VAL A 116 7.91 -0.50 3.80
CA VAL A 116 6.68 -1.29 3.61
C VAL A 116 6.12 -1.73 4.96
N SER A 117 6.98 -2.06 5.92
CA SER A 117 6.60 -2.31 7.32
C SER A 117 5.87 -1.13 7.97
N GLN A 118 6.35 0.09 7.72
CA GLN A 118 5.68 1.30 8.18
C GLN A 118 4.33 1.50 7.47
N LEU A 119 4.29 1.28 6.16
CA LEU A 119 3.05 1.37 5.38
C LEU A 119 2.00 0.34 5.85
N LEU A 120 2.42 -0.89 6.15
CA LEU A 120 1.52 -1.89 6.71
C LEU A 120 0.91 -1.42 8.03
N GLY A 121 1.68 -0.73 8.87
CA GLY A 121 1.14 -0.10 10.08
C GLY A 121 0.15 1.01 9.81
N ASP A 122 0.47 1.90 8.89
CA ASP A 122 -0.44 2.96 8.48
C ASP A 122 -1.78 2.36 7.94
N ILE A 123 -1.72 1.23 7.22
CA ILE A 123 -2.91 0.52 6.70
C ILE A 123 -3.71 -0.14 7.83
N LEU A 124 -3.07 -0.97 8.66
CA LEU A 124 -3.77 -1.78 9.67
C LEU A 124 -4.32 -0.95 10.84
N LEU A 125 -3.71 0.20 11.14
CA LEU A 125 -4.15 1.08 12.22
C LEU A 125 -5.21 2.09 11.79
N ASP A 126 -5.52 2.21 10.49
CA ASP A 126 -6.60 3.09 10.05
C ASP A 126 -7.97 2.54 10.46
N LYS A 127 -8.81 3.40 11.03
CA LYS A 127 -10.18 3.06 11.48
C LYS A 127 -11.08 2.51 10.37
N SER A 128 -10.82 2.85 9.11
CA SER A 128 -11.59 2.36 7.96
C SER A 128 -11.22 0.90 7.62
N ASN A 129 -10.05 0.45 8.06
CA ASN A 129 -9.47 -0.86 7.77
C ASN A 129 -9.63 -1.86 8.92
N THR A 130 -10.52 -1.63 9.90
CA THR A 130 -10.69 -2.55 11.04
C THR A 130 -10.99 -3.98 10.60
N GLY A 131 -11.83 -4.18 9.59
CA GLY A 131 -12.09 -5.52 9.03
C GLY A 131 -10.83 -6.17 8.47
N VAL A 132 -10.04 -5.42 7.71
CA VAL A 132 -8.76 -5.87 7.14
C VAL A 132 -7.77 -6.23 8.25
N MET A 133 -7.66 -5.40 9.28
CA MET A 133 -6.79 -5.62 10.44
C MET A 133 -7.15 -6.91 11.18
N VAL A 134 -8.45 -7.14 11.46
CA VAL A 134 -8.89 -8.38 12.11
C VAL A 134 -8.52 -9.60 11.26
N CYS A 135 -8.76 -9.55 9.95
CA CYS A 135 -8.35 -10.63 9.04
C CYS A 135 -6.82 -10.85 9.05
N TYR A 136 -6.04 -9.77 9.07
CA TYR A 136 -4.58 -9.83 8.99
C TYR A 136 -3.96 -10.43 10.24
N VAL A 137 -4.38 -9.99 11.42
CA VAL A 137 -3.86 -10.49 12.70
C VAL A 137 -4.27 -11.95 12.95
N ASN A 138 -5.44 -12.39 12.49
CA ASN A 138 -5.88 -13.77 12.66
C ASN A 138 -5.18 -14.77 11.70
N SER A 139 -4.43 -14.29 10.71
CA SER A 139 -3.67 -15.15 9.80
C SER A 139 -2.44 -15.73 10.49
N LYS A 140 -2.37 -17.05 10.60
CA LYS A 140 -1.21 -17.76 11.17
C LYS A 140 0.10 -17.42 10.44
N GLU A 141 0.04 -17.21 9.13
CA GLU A 141 1.20 -16.88 8.30
C GLU A 141 1.76 -15.48 8.59
N HIS A 142 0.91 -14.54 9.01
CA HIS A 142 1.31 -13.15 9.23
C HIS A 142 1.84 -12.90 10.66
N HIS A 143 1.66 -13.84 11.58
CA HIS A 143 2.08 -13.69 12.98
C HIS A 143 3.60 -13.54 13.16
N ILE A 144 4.42 -14.32 12.43
CA ILE A 144 5.89 -14.23 12.52
C ILE A 144 6.35 -12.83 12.10
N PHE A 145 5.71 -12.27 11.06
CA PHE A 145 6.03 -10.94 10.58
C PHE A 145 5.61 -9.84 11.56
N LEU A 146 4.39 -9.92 12.11
CA LEU A 146 3.92 -8.99 13.14
C LEU A 146 4.86 -8.98 14.36
N MET A 147 5.41 -10.14 14.75
CA MET A 147 6.38 -10.24 15.84
C MET A 147 7.72 -9.57 15.52
N ASN A 148 8.17 -9.57 14.26
CA ASN A 148 9.38 -8.85 13.85
C ASN A 148 9.14 -7.34 13.76
N LEU A 149 7.95 -6.91 13.32
CA LEU A 149 7.55 -5.51 13.26
C LEU A 149 7.50 -4.84 14.65
N LEU A 150 7.15 -5.62 15.68
CA LEU A 150 7.14 -5.21 17.09
C LEU A 150 8.53 -5.16 17.74
N LYS A 151 9.55 -5.78 17.15
CA LYS A 151 10.94 -5.70 17.64
C LYS A 151 11.64 -4.41 17.21
N ASP A 152 11.20 -3.80 16.10
CA ASP A 152 11.66 -2.46 15.70
C ASP A 152 11.01 -1.40 16.60
N THR A 153 11.82 -0.78 17.45
CA THR A 153 11.41 0.09 18.57
C THR A 153 10.54 1.30 18.17
N VAL A 154 10.69 1.80 16.94
CA VAL A 154 9.94 2.96 16.41
C VAL A 154 8.55 2.56 15.89
N SER A 155 8.44 1.41 15.21
CA SER A 155 7.16 0.83 14.78
C SER A 155 6.40 0.25 15.97
N ALA A 156 7.11 -0.35 16.93
CA ALA A 156 6.54 -0.88 18.16
C ALA A 156 5.75 0.17 18.94
N PHE A 157 6.19 1.42 19.04
CA PHE A 157 5.47 2.46 19.79
C PHE A 157 4.11 2.82 19.16
N ARG A 158 4.06 2.97 17.83
CA ARG A 158 2.82 3.29 17.09
C ARG A 158 1.84 2.12 17.02
N PHE A 159 2.35 0.91 16.82
CA PHE A 159 1.54 -0.31 16.85
C PHE A 159 1.06 -0.66 18.28
N ALA A 160 1.88 -0.39 19.30
CA ALA A 160 1.59 -0.78 20.67
C ALA A 160 0.40 -0.05 21.30
N SER A 161 0.09 1.19 20.93
CA SER A 161 -0.98 1.92 21.61
C SER A 161 -2.39 1.51 21.16
N GLN A 162 -2.55 0.98 19.94
CA GLN A 162 -3.85 0.61 19.35
C GLN A 162 -3.99 -0.89 19.03
N ALA A 163 -2.92 -1.58 18.65
CA ALA A 163 -2.98 -3.00 18.28
C ALA A 163 -2.64 -3.95 19.44
N LYS A 164 -2.10 -3.46 20.58
CA LYS A 164 -1.80 -4.32 21.75
C LYS A 164 -3.01 -5.10 22.22
N SER A 165 -4.18 -4.46 22.37
CA SER A 165 -5.36 -5.19 22.85
C SER A 165 -5.76 -6.31 21.89
N CYS A 166 -5.78 -6.08 20.57
CA CYS A 166 -6.19 -7.12 19.62
C CYS A 166 -5.14 -8.22 19.41
N ILE A 167 -3.85 -7.87 19.32
CA ILE A 167 -2.76 -8.83 19.11
C ILE A 167 -2.49 -9.65 20.39
N ILE A 168 -2.58 -9.03 21.58
CA ILE A 168 -2.43 -9.76 22.85
C ILE A 168 -3.66 -10.65 23.10
N LEU A 169 -4.88 -10.19 22.79
CA LEU A 169 -6.08 -11.03 22.90
C LEU A 169 -6.12 -12.19 21.89
N SER A 170 -5.57 -12.03 20.68
CA SER A 170 -5.46 -13.14 19.72
C SER A 170 -4.36 -14.12 20.09
N ALA A 171 -3.23 -13.65 20.62
CA ALA A 171 -2.15 -14.50 21.12
C ALA A 171 -2.55 -15.32 22.36
N LEU A 172 -3.32 -14.73 23.29
CA LEU A 172 -3.84 -15.42 24.48
C LEU A 172 -4.97 -16.42 24.20
N ARG A 173 -5.61 -16.38 23.02
CA ARG A 173 -6.60 -17.38 22.59
C ARG A 173 -5.98 -18.62 21.96
N LEU A 174 -4.68 -18.59 21.67
CA LEU A 174 -3.93 -19.69 21.05
C LEU A 174 -2.96 -20.39 22.04
N SER A 175 -2.98 -20.00 23.33
CA SER A 175 -2.26 -20.62 24.45
C SER A 175 -3.26 -21.21 25.44
#